data_AF-A0A1E5NGZ1-F1
#
_entry.id   AF-A0A1E5NGZ1-F1
#
_cell.length_a   1.000
_cell.length_b   1.000
_cell.length_c   1.000
_cell.angle_alpha   90.00
_cell.angle_beta   90.00
_cell.angle_gamma   90.00
#
_symmetry.space_group_name_H-M   'P 1'
#
loop_
_entity.id
_entity.type
_entity.pdbx_description
1 polymer ?
#
loop_
_entity_poly.entity_id
_entity_poly.type
_entity_poly.pdbx_seq_one_letter_code
_entity_poly.pdbx_strand_id
1 'polypeptide(L)'
;MGQYSVNDKMLEQQRKTTKKQVCNFALLEYKQKLLKMIEKEKKAAEKSSQKLREILSNNPSKSQRTSATARCDTKWEHIRYLELQIELLDELLEENKKS
;
A
#
# COMPACT_ATOMS: atom_id res chain seq x y z
N MET A 1 40.28 -24.32 -15.04
CA MET A 1 39.15 -24.21 -14.10
C MET A 1 39.61 -23.33 -12.95
N GLY A 2 39.06 -22.12 -12.83
CA GLY A 2 39.53 -21.13 -11.84
C GLY A 2 39.23 -21.56 -10.41
N GLN A 3 40.26 -21.68 -9.58
CA GLN A 3 40.12 -21.80 -8.14
C GLN A 3 39.54 -20.48 -7.61
N TYR A 4 38.24 -20.44 -7.33
CA TYR A 4 37.65 -19.34 -6.57
C TYR A 4 38.31 -19.31 -5.18
N SER A 5 38.93 -18.19 -4.84
CA SER A 5 39.54 -18.01 -3.52
C SER A 5 38.45 -17.99 -2.45
N VAL A 6 38.80 -18.35 -1.20
CA VAL A 6 37.89 -18.26 -0.05
C VAL A 6 37.26 -16.86 0.07
N ASN A 7 38.01 -15.84 -0.36
CA ASN A 7 37.58 -14.44 -0.40
C ASN A 7 36.41 -14.22 -1.38
N ASP A 8 36.42 -14.86 -2.55
CA ASP A 8 35.35 -14.73 -3.55
C ASP A 8 34.03 -15.34 -3.06
N LYS A 9 34.11 -16.46 -2.32
CA LYS A 9 32.93 -17.10 -1.71
C LYS A 9 32.34 -16.23 -0.59
N MET A 10 33.19 -15.60 0.22
CA MET A 10 32.73 -14.69 1.27
C MET A 10 32.08 -13.42 0.69
N LEU A 11 32.68 -12.84 -0.36
CA LEU A 11 32.12 -11.67 -1.05
C LEU A 11 30.77 -11.97 -1.70
N GLU A 12 30.62 -13.13 -2.35
CA GLU A 12 29.35 -13.52 -2.95
C GLU A 12 28.26 -13.77 -1.89
N GLN A 13 28.62 -14.37 -0.75
CA GLN A 13 27.69 -14.53 0.37
C GLN A 13 27.27 -13.17 0.96
N GLN A 14 28.21 -12.25 1.13
CA GLN A 14 27.92 -10.91 1.62
C GLN A 14 27.02 -10.15 0.65
N ARG A 15 27.28 -10.24 -0.65
CA ARG A 15 26.44 -9.66 -1.71
C ARG A 15 25.00 -10.19 -1.66
N LYS A 16 24.80 -11.50 -1.48
CA LYS A 16 23.47 -12.11 -1.32
C LYS A 16 22.74 -11.56 -0.10
N THR A 17 23.42 -11.50 1.04
CA THR A 17 22.86 -10.94 2.28
C THR A 17 22.48 -9.48 2.13
N THR A 18 23.36 -8.65 1.56
CA THR A 18 23.08 -7.22 1.34
C THR A 18 21.91 -7.03 0.39
N LYS A 19 21.83 -7.80 -0.70
CA LYS A 19 20.69 -7.75 -1.63
C LYS A 19 19.37 -8.04 -0.89
N LYS A 20 19.35 -9.08 -0.05
CA LYS A 20 18.18 -9.44 0.76
C LYS A 20 17.76 -8.30 1.69
N GLN A 21 18.72 -7.71 2.40
CA GLN A 21 18.49 -6.59 3.31
C GLN A 21 17.92 -5.35 2.59
N VAL A 22 18.51 -4.99 1.45
CA VAL A 22 18.07 -3.83 0.65
C VAL A 22 16.65 -4.04 0.13
N CYS A 23 16.33 -5.23 -0.39
CA CYS A 23 14.97 -5.54 -0.83
C CYS A 23 13.97 -5.47 0.33
N ASN A 24 14.30 -6.06 1.48
CA ASN A 24 13.44 -6.03 2.66
C ASN A 24 13.20 -4.59 3.15
N PHE A 25 14.24 -3.77 3.18
CA PHE A 25 14.15 -2.37 3.58
C PHE A 25 13.25 -1.57 2.62
N ALA A 26 13.42 -1.72 1.31
CA ALA A 26 12.60 -1.04 0.32
C ALA A 26 11.11 -1.41 0.44
N LEU A 27 10.80 -2.69 0.68
CA LEU A 27 9.42 -3.15 0.90
C LEU A 27 8.81 -2.53 2.17
N LEU A 28 9.56 -2.48 3.27
CA LEU A 28 9.11 -1.87 4.53
C LEU A 28 8.86 -0.36 4.40
N GLU A 29 9.77 0.37 3.76
CA GLU A 29 9.60 1.81 3.52
C GLU A 29 8.37 2.09 2.66
N TYR A 30 8.17 1.31 1.60
CA TYR A 30 7.02 1.45 0.74
C TYR A 30 5.71 1.14 1.48
N LYS A 31 5.68 0.08 2.29
CA LYS A 31 4.53 -0.24 3.16
C LYS A 31 4.19 0.92 4.11
N GLN A 32 5.19 1.52 4.77
CA GLN A 32 4.97 2.68 5.64
C GLN A 32 4.42 3.90 4.89
N LYS A 33 4.86 4.12 3.64
CA LYS A 33 4.34 5.19 2.79
C LYS A 33 2.86 4.96 2.46
N LEU A 34 2.48 3.73 2.12
CA LEU A 34 1.08 3.38 1.85
C LEU A 34 0.19 3.53 3.09
N LEU A 35 0.65 3.08 4.26
CA LEU A 35 -0.08 3.27 5.52
C LEU A 35 -0.39 4.75 5.80
N LYS A 36 0.61 5.63 5.63
CA LYS A 36 0.42 7.09 5.77
C LYS A 36 -0.55 7.66 4.73
N MET A 37 -0.56 7.11 3.52
CA MET A 37 -1.48 7.52 2.46
C MET A 37 -2.91 7.11 2.79
N ILE A 38 -3.13 5.87 3.23
CA ILE A 38 -4.43 5.35 3.66
C ILE A 38 -4.99 6.19 4.80
N GLU A 39 -4.18 6.55 5.80
CA GLU A 39 -4.65 7.38 6.91
C GLU A 39 -5.19 8.74 6.43
N LYS A 40 -4.49 9.37 5.48
CA LYS A 40 -4.91 10.64 4.87
C LYS A 40 -6.19 10.48 4.04
N GLU A 41 -6.24 9.45 3.20
CA GLU A 41 -7.40 9.18 2.34
C GLU A 41 -8.63 8.81 3.17
N LYS A 42 -8.49 8.02 4.25
CA LYS A 42 -9.59 7.70 5.19
C LYS A 42 -10.20 8.96 5.79
N LYS A 43 -9.38 9.89 6.29
CA LYS A 43 -9.85 11.20 6.79
C LYS A 43 -10.60 11.99 5.71
N ALA A 44 -10.15 11.93 4.46
CA ALA A 44 -10.82 12.62 3.34
C ALA A 44 -12.14 11.92 2.95
N ALA A 45 -12.17 10.59 2.98
CA ALA A 45 -13.35 9.79 2.69
C ALA A 45 -14.42 9.95 3.77
N GLU A 46 -14.05 10.00 5.06
CA GLU A 46 -14.96 10.28 6.17
C GLU A 46 -15.67 11.63 6.02
N LYS A 47 -14.92 12.69 5.69
CA LYS A 47 -15.49 14.01 5.37
C LYS A 47 -16.45 13.92 4.18
N SER A 48 -16.11 13.15 3.15
CA SER A 48 -16.97 12.90 2.00
C SER A 48 -18.25 12.16 2.38
N SER A 49 -18.16 11.14 3.24
CA SER A 49 -19.30 10.38 3.77
C SER A 49 -20.22 11.24 4.63
N GLN A 50 -19.66 12.16 5.42
CA GLN A 50 -20.45 13.14 6.17
C GLN A 50 -21.21 14.07 5.23
N LYS A 51 -20.54 14.64 4.22
CA LYS A 51 -21.17 15.50 3.22
C LYS A 51 -22.23 14.77 2.40
N LEU A 52 -22.02 13.49 2.09
CA LEU A 52 -23.04 12.65 1.45
C LEU A 52 -24.29 12.56 2.32
N ARG A 53 -24.14 12.29 3.62
CA ARG A 53 -25.28 12.23 4.56
C ARG A 53 -26.06 13.54 4.60
N GLU A 54 -25.37 14.67 4.65
CA GLU A 54 -25.99 16.01 4.59
C GLU A 54 -26.74 16.27 3.28
N ILE A 55 -26.20 15.83 2.14
CA ILE A 55 -26.89 15.94 0.85
C ILE A 55 -28.15 15.06 0.84
N LEU A 56 -28.04 13.83 1.37
CA LEU A 56 -29.15 12.88 1.41
C LEU A 56 -30.28 13.33 2.34
N SER A 57 -30.00 14.09 3.40
CA SER A 57 -31.02 14.63 4.31
C SER A 57 -31.81 15.81 3.74
N ASN A 58 -31.33 16.46 2.67
CA ASN A 58 -31.88 17.72 2.15
C ASN A 58 -32.76 17.55 0.91
N ASN A 59 -33.59 16.50 0.84
CA ASN A 59 -34.47 16.19 -0.30
C ASN A 59 -33.77 16.33 -1.68
N PRO A 60 -32.63 15.65 -1.90
CA PRO A 60 -31.85 15.82 -3.11
C PRO A 60 -32.57 15.22 -4.32
N SER A 61 -32.32 15.81 -5.49
CA SER A 61 -32.70 15.21 -6.77
C SER A 61 -31.97 13.88 -7.00
N LYS A 62 -32.49 13.05 -7.92
CA LYS A 62 -31.84 11.78 -8.30
C LYS A 62 -30.39 11.98 -8.76
N SER A 63 -30.12 13.01 -9.57
CA SER A 63 -28.79 13.33 -10.07
C SER A 63 -27.82 13.70 -8.94
N GLN A 64 -28.25 14.54 -8.00
CA GLN A 64 -27.45 14.90 -6.83
C GLN A 64 -27.10 13.69 -5.96
N ARG A 65 -28.05 12.77 -5.73
CA ARG A 65 -27.79 11.51 -5.02
C ARG A 65 -26.73 10.69 -5.73
N THR A 66 -26.93 10.39 -7.02
CA THR A 66 -26.01 9.58 -7.82
C THR A 66 -24.60 10.17 -7.83
N SER A 67 -24.46 11.47 -8.09
CA SER A 67 -23.14 12.11 -8.13
C SER A 67 -22.45 12.16 -6.76
N ALA A 68 -23.19 12.41 -5.68
CA ALA A 68 -22.63 12.45 -4.33
C ALA A 68 -22.19 11.05 -3.87
N THR A 69 -23.01 10.02 -4.14
CA THR A 69 -22.70 8.61 -3.85
C THR A 69 -21.46 8.18 -4.62
N ALA A 70 -21.42 8.38 -5.95
CA ALA A 70 -20.26 7.99 -6.76
C ALA A 70 -18.94 8.61 -6.26
N ARG A 71 -18.94 9.90 -5.91
CA ARG A 71 -17.76 10.57 -5.36
C ARG A 71 -17.28 9.97 -4.04
N CYS A 72 -18.21 9.56 -3.18
CA CYS A 72 -17.90 8.90 -1.93
C CYS A 72 -17.35 7.50 -2.18
N ASP A 73 -17.99 6.73 -3.05
CA ASP A 73 -17.61 5.36 -3.37
C ASP A 73 -16.22 5.30 -4.00
N THR A 74 -15.91 6.17 -4.97
CA THR A 74 -14.57 6.23 -5.58
C THR A 74 -13.46 6.44 -4.56
N LYS A 75 -13.70 7.25 -3.51
CA LYS A 75 -12.71 7.45 -2.44
C LYS A 75 -12.49 6.18 -1.62
N TRP A 76 -13.57 5.47 -1.29
CA TRP A 76 -13.48 4.20 -0.57
C TRP A 76 -12.90 3.07 -1.40
N GLU A 77 -13.15 3.04 -2.71
CA GLU A 77 -12.50 2.11 -3.64
C GLU A 77 -11.01 2.34 -3.73
N HIS A 78 -10.57 3.61 -3.81
CA HIS A 78 -9.15 3.93 -3.79
C HIS A 78 -8.48 3.48 -2.49
N ILE A 79 -9.13 3.67 -1.33
CA ILE A 79 -8.64 3.16 -0.05
C ILE A 79 -8.50 1.64 -0.06
N ARG A 80 -9.52 0.92 -0.55
CA ARG A 80 -9.48 -0.56 -0.67
C ARG A 80 -8.33 -1.03 -1.57
N TYR A 81 -8.07 -0.32 -2.66
CA TYR A 81 -6.93 -0.61 -3.52
C TYR A 81 -5.58 -0.45 -2.80
N LEU A 82 -5.42 0.60 -1.99
CA LEU A 82 -4.22 0.79 -1.18
C LEU A 82 -4.09 -0.28 -0.08
N GLU A 83 -5.19 -0.70 0.52
CA GLU A 83 -5.22 -1.81 1.50
C GLU A 83 -4.78 -3.13 0.86
N LEU A 84 -5.26 -3.44 -0.35
CA LEU A 84 -4.80 -4.59 -1.12
C LEU A 84 -3.30 -4.55 -1.41
N GLN A 85 -2.77 -3.37 -1.77
CA GLN A 85 -1.32 -3.22 -1.97
C GLN A 85 -0.52 -3.52 -0.69
N ILE A 86 -1.07 -3.21 0.48
CA ILE A 86 -0.42 -3.55 1.77
C ILE A 86 -0.41 -5.05 2.00
N GLU A 87 -1.53 -5.74 1.73
CA GLU A 87 -1.61 -7.19 1.86
C GLU A 87 -0.56 -7.88 0.98
N LEU A 88 -0.43 -7.44 -0.28
CA LEU A 88 0.60 -7.94 -1.19
C LEU A 88 2.02 -7.65 -0.69
N LEU A 89 2.27 -6.49 -0.06
CA LEU A 89 3.58 -6.21 0.53
C LEU A 89 3.88 -7.10 1.71
N ASP A 90 2.87 -7.47 2.50
CA ASP A 90 3.03 -8.41 3.60
C ASP A 90 3.36 -9.82 3.10
N GLU A 91 2.72 -10.28 2.03
CA GLU A 91 3.08 -11.52 1.36
C GLU A 91 4.54 -11.50 0.87
N LEU A 92 4.95 -10.45 0.17
CA LEU A 92 6.32 -10.28 -0.33
C LEU A 92 7.37 -10.22 0.80
N LEU A 93 7.05 -9.59 1.92
CA LEU A 93 7.92 -9.55 3.09
C LEU A 93 8.09 -10.93 3.72
N GLU A 94 7.03 -11.72 3.79
CA GLU A 94 7.09 -13.10 4.30
C GLU A 94 7.85 -14.04 3.36
N GLU A 95 7.65 -13.92 2.05
CA GLU A 95 8.44 -14.67 1.05
C GLU A 95 9.93 -14.35 1.16
N ASN A 96 10.28 -13.07 1.32
CA ASN A 96 11.65 -12.64 1.48
C ASN A 96 12.26 -13.19 2.79
N LYS A 97 11.50 -13.30 3.88
CA LYS A 97 12.01 -13.94 5.12
C LYS A 97 12.37 -15.42 4.92
N LYS A 98 11.56 -16.16 4.16
CA LYS A 98 11.73 -17.60 3.90
C LYS A 98 12.86 -17.92 2.91
N SER A 99 13.19 -17.00 2.01
CA SER A 99 14.19 -17.17 0.95
C SER A 99 15.63 -16.93 1.39
#